data_AF-A0A922MUL0-F1
#
_entry.id   AF-A0A922MUL0-F1
#
_cell.length_a   1.000
_cell.length_b   1.000
_cell.length_c   1.000
_cell.angle_alpha   90.00
_cell.angle_beta   90.00
_cell.angle_gamma   90.00
#
_symmetry.space_group_name_H-M   'P 1'
#
loop_
_entity.id
_entity.type
_entity.pdbx_description
1 polymer ?
#
loop_
_entity_poly.entity_id
_entity_poly.type
_entity_poly.pdbx_seq_one_letter_code
_entity_poly.pdbx_strand_id
1 'polypeptide(L)'
;MDWQLTCRVCLESGDMVSLFDWDENNEQLGDKYTYCCGIEVSKNDSLPTLICLHCVDRLTFAYQFKQQCLSSNDTLKECLEEFKKSSEAVSGAASSKGATETETITIKQENGLLLQYELPVEHDPQGQWTRTLVKTPNSAVVTKAPGPRKRGRPRKYPNEQGQIDMPRNYRPKPGAKSLKKHDVAIINQALLDISAGNTSIRRVAEKYGISYSVLQRRINKSVKPHGGQTAMTPEAEAFIVKNLNICADWGYPLDRNDLRYIVKLYLDTSNITVKRFKNNYPGPDFVESFLKRHSDKISKRISQNIKRSRAEVSPEMMKTYFAELEKSLEGVPHSNIVNYDETNLSDDPGRPKVIVRRGCKYPERVRNFSKGCTSLMIAANAEGELLAPYVVYKSTYLNDTWIQNGPKGTCYNRSQSGWFDGEIFSDWIRNVIIPYFDTKNGKKLLIGDNLSSHLSAHLIDLCKEKDIHFVFLPPNSTHLTQPLDVAFFRPMKQAWRSILQKWKETDGRNLSSIPKGCFPRLLKLLIDQLNINANSNIRAGFKKTGIVPLNSEEVISRLPNAEINETAQMLWTSHL
;
A
#
# COMPACT_ATOMS: atom_id res chain seq x y z
N MET A 1 -5.06 -45.98 16.55
CA MET A 1 -5.41 -44.58 16.84
C MET A 1 -5.79 -44.52 18.30
N ASP A 2 -5.11 -43.68 19.06
CA ASP A 2 -5.47 -43.46 20.44
C ASP A 2 -6.69 -42.52 20.47
N TRP A 3 -7.87 -43.11 20.61
CA TRP A 3 -9.16 -42.40 20.53
C TRP A 3 -9.31 -41.31 21.61
N GLN A 4 -8.48 -41.38 22.66
CA GLN A 4 -8.46 -40.42 23.76
C GLN A 4 -7.59 -39.18 23.50
N LEU A 5 -6.80 -39.16 22.41
CA LEU A 5 -5.87 -38.06 22.07
C LEU A 5 -6.05 -37.57 20.63
N THR A 6 -7.21 -37.84 20.04
CA THR A 6 -7.52 -37.53 18.64
C THR A 6 -8.59 -36.46 18.55
N CYS A 7 -8.34 -35.40 17.79
CA CYS A 7 -9.31 -34.33 17.56
C CYS A 7 -10.52 -34.83 16.76
N ARG A 8 -11.73 -34.56 17.24
CA ARG A 8 -13.01 -34.91 16.60
C ARG A 8 -13.18 -34.33 15.19
N VAL A 9 -12.51 -33.22 14.89
CA VAL A 9 -12.68 -32.46 13.64
C VAL A 9 -11.58 -32.76 12.62
N CYS A 10 -10.30 -32.76 13.02
CA CYS A 10 -9.18 -32.94 12.10
C CYS A 10 -8.47 -34.30 12.21
N LEU A 11 -8.84 -35.15 13.18
CA LEU A 11 -8.21 -36.45 13.44
C LEU A 11 -6.70 -36.40 13.78
N GLU A 12 -6.18 -35.21 14.08
CA GLU A 12 -4.79 -35.03 14.53
C GLU A 12 -4.69 -34.94 16.06
N SER A 13 -3.48 -35.17 16.58
CA SER A 13 -3.12 -35.01 17.99
C SER A 13 -2.42 -33.67 18.22
N GLY A 14 -2.70 -33.00 19.34
CA GLY A 14 -2.23 -31.66 19.67
C GLY A 14 -2.81 -31.17 21.00
N ASP A 15 -2.76 -29.87 21.26
CA ASP A 15 -3.38 -29.27 22.45
C ASP A 15 -4.91 -29.33 22.34
N MET A 16 -5.54 -30.12 23.21
CA MET A 16 -6.97 -30.46 23.15
C MET A 16 -7.77 -29.76 24.25
N VAL A 17 -9.00 -29.41 23.91
CA VAL A 17 -10.04 -28.93 24.81
C VAL A 17 -11.27 -29.83 24.62
N SER A 18 -12.10 -29.98 25.65
CA SER A 18 -13.35 -30.75 25.50
C SER A 18 -14.33 -29.96 24.65
N LEU A 19 -14.97 -30.62 23.69
CA LEU A 19 -16.04 -30.02 22.87
C LEU A 19 -17.24 -29.60 23.73
N PHE A 20 -17.33 -30.06 24.97
CA PHE A 20 -18.41 -29.71 25.90
C PHE A 20 -18.03 -28.62 26.90
N ASP A 21 -16.83 -28.04 26.78
CA ASP A 21 -16.42 -26.90 27.58
C ASP A 21 -17.08 -25.60 27.10
N TRP A 22 -17.10 -24.62 28.00
CA TRP A 22 -17.66 -23.29 27.78
C TRP A 22 -16.57 -22.36 27.28
N ASP A 23 -16.90 -21.52 26.30
CA ASP A 23 -15.99 -20.49 25.82
C ASP A 23 -16.02 -19.22 26.72
N GLU A 24 -15.19 -18.23 26.39
CA GLU A 24 -15.12 -16.95 27.12
C GLU A 24 -16.43 -16.14 27.13
N ASN A 25 -17.38 -16.46 26.23
CA ASN A 25 -18.69 -15.83 26.13
C ASN A 25 -19.80 -16.65 26.82
N ASN A 26 -19.42 -17.70 27.56
CA ASN A 26 -20.32 -18.59 28.28
C ASN A 26 -21.26 -19.38 27.35
N GLU A 27 -20.80 -19.70 26.13
CA GLU A 27 -21.48 -20.56 25.16
C GLU A 27 -20.76 -21.90 25.04
N GLN A 28 -21.51 -23.00 24.89
CA GLN A 28 -20.92 -24.34 24.79
C GLN A 28 -20.34 -24.57 23.38
N LEU A 29 -19.11 -25.10 23.31
CA LEU A 29 -18.43 -25.38 22.04
C LEU A 29 -19.21 -26.38 21.16
N GLY A 30 -19.90 -27.34 21.77
CA GLY A 30 -20.75 -28.33 21.09
C GLY A 30 -21.95 -27.70 20.39
N ASP A 31 -22.53 -26.63 20.95
CA ASP A 31 -23.62 -25.89 20.33
C ASP A 31 -23.12 -25.13 19.11
N LYS A 32 -21.93 -24.51 19.19
CA LYS A 32 -21.29 -23.86 18.03
C LYS A 32 -20.99 -24.84 16.92
N TYR A 33 -20.51 -26.02 17.28
CA TYR A 33 -20.22 -27.09 16.34
C TYR A 33 -21.47 -27.57 15.61
N THR A 34 -22.53 -27.86 16.35
CA THR A 34 -23.82 -28.28 15.80
C THR A 34 -24.42 -27.17 14.93
N TYR A 35 -24.35 -25.92 15.41
CA TYR A 35 -24.84 -24.76 14.69
C TYR A 35 -24.10 -24.52 13.38
N CYS A 36 -22.79 -24.70 13.32
CA CYS A 36 -22.00 -24.47 12.10
C CYS A 36 -22.10 -25.64 11.12
N CYS A 37 -21.92 -26.87 11.60
CA CYS A 37 -21.76 -28.07 10.78
C CYS A 37 -23.06 -28.86 10.57
N GLY A 38 -24.09 -28.63 11.38
CA GLY A 38 -25.35 -29.39 11.33
C GLY A 38 -25.23 -30.83 11.84
N ILE A 39 -24.16 -31.14 12.58
CA ILE A 39 -23.91 -32.47 13.15
C ILE A 39 -24.12 -32.38 14.67
N GLU A 40 -25.09 -33.13 15.18
CA GLU A 40 -25.34 -33.23 16.62
C GLU A 40 -24.23 -34.05 17.30
N VAL A 41 -23.68 -33.51 18.38
CA VAL A 41 -22.65 -34.21 19.16
C VAL A 41 -23.17 -34.49 20.56
N SER A 42 -23.11 -35.74 20.98
CA SER A 42 -23.57 -36.21 22.29
C SER A 42 -22.41 -36.81 23.06
N LYS A 43 -22.39 -36.65 24.39
CA LYS A 43 -21.36 -37.24 25.26
C LYS A 43 -21.35 -38.79 25.23
N ASN A 44 -22.41 -39.40 24.71
CA ASN A 44 -22.61 -40.85 24.69
C ASN A 44 -22.42 -41.48 23.30
N ASP A 45 -21.89 -40.74 22.31
CA ASP A 45 -21.83 -41.18 20.91
C ASP A 45 -20.64 -42.12 20.57
N SER A 46 -19.94 -42.63 21.58
CA SER A 46 -18.74 -43.50 21.45
C SER A 46 -17.58 -42.90 20.64
N LEU A 47 -17.61 -41.60 20.33
CA LEU A 47 -16.65 -40.94 19.46
C LEU A 47 -15.80 -39.90 20.24
N PRO A 48 -14.67 -39.40 19.68
CA PRO A 48 -13.81 -38.48 20.41
C PRO A 48 -14.53 -37.22 20.87
N THR A 49 -14.43 -36.91 22.16
CA THR A 49 -15.07 -35.76 22.80
C THR A 49 -14.17 -34.51 22.81
N LEU A 50 -12.97 -34.61 22.25
CA LEU A 50 -11.93 -33.59 22.26
C LEU A 50 -11.80 -32.88 20.91
N ILE A 51 -11.49 -31.59 20.96
CA ILE A 51 -11.21 -30.74 19.81
C ILE A 51 -9.89 -30.00 20.03
N CYS A 52 -9.04 -29.92 19.01
CA CYS A 52 -7.77 -29.18 19.13
C CYS A 52 -7.99 -27.67 19.09
N LEU A 53 -7.10 -26.90 19.72
CA LEU A 53 -7.20 -25.43 19.77
C LEU A 53 -7.31 -24.78 18.38
N HIS A 54 -6.58 -25.30 17.39
CA HIS A 54 -6.66 -24.79 16.02
C HIS A 54 -8.05 -25.03 15.37
N CYS A 55 -8.72 -26.13 15.71
CA CYS A 55 -10.09 -26.38 15.27
C CYS A 55 -11.10 -25.54 16.05
N VAL A 56 -10.85 -25.22 17.32
CA VAL A 56 -11.68 -24.29 18.12
C VAL A 56 -11.65 -22.89 17.50
N ASP A 57 -10.48 -22.36 17.14
CA ASP A 57 -10.37 -21.03 16.52
C ASP A 57 -11.12 -20.96 15.19
N ARG A 58 -10.99 -22.00 14.36
CA ARG A 58 -11.72 -22.12 13.09
C ARG A 58 -13.23 -22.22 13.31
N LEU A 59 -13.66 -22.94 14.33
CA LEU A 59 -15.07 -23.08 14.68
C LEU A 59 -15.65 -21.74 15.16
N THR A 60 -14.94 -21.01 16.02
CA THR A 60 -15.35 -19.69 16.51
C THR A 60 -15.47 -18.67 15.37
N PHE A 61 -14.51 -18.67 14.44
CA PHE A 61 -14.58 -17.82 13.26
C PHE A 61 -15.78 -18.17 12.35
N ALA A 62 -16.02 -19.47 12.11
CA ALA A 62 -17.15 -19.92 11.32
C ALA A 62 -18.50 -19.56 11.97
N TYR A 63 -18.59 -19.67 13.29
CA TYR A 63 -19.76 -19.30 14.08
C TYR A 63 -20.10 -17.82 13.94
N GLN A 64 -19.12 -16.93 14.15
CA GLN A 64 -19.29 -15.48 14.00
C GLN A 64 -19.69 -15.11 12.56
N PHE A 65 -19.07 -15.73 11.56
CA PHE A 65 -19.41 -15.51 10.16
C PHE A 65 -20.85 -15.93 9.85
N LYS A 66 -21.29 -17.09 10.35
CA LYS A 66 -22.66 -17.57 10.15
C LYS A 66 -23.70 -16.68 10.82
N GLN A 67 -23.44 -16.22 12.06
CA GLN A 67 -24.30 -15.25 12.74
C GLN A 67 -24.43 -13.94 11.95
N GLN A 68 -23.31 -13.43 11.41
CA GLN A 68 -23.31 -12.23 10.57
C GLN A 68 -24.14 -12.41 9.30
N CYS A 69 -24.05 -13.57 8.64
CA CYS A 69 -24.85 -13.89 7.46
C CYS A 69 -26.35 -13.91 7.77
N LEU A 70 -26.76 -14.51 8.88
CA LEU A 70 -28.18 -14.54 9.27
C LEU A 70 -28.70 -13.15 9.62
N SER A 71 -27.98 -12.40 10.46
CA SER A 71 -28.36 -11.03 10.81
C SER A 71 -28.48 -10.16 9.56
N SER A 72 -27.52 -10.25 8.62
CA SER A 72 -27.58 -9.50 7.36
C SER A 72 -28.80 -9.90 6.51
N ASN A 73 -29.11 -11.19 6.44
CA ASN A 73 -30.25 -11.70 5.68
C ASN A 73 -31.59 -11.26 6.29
N ASP A 74 -31.71 -11.24 7.61
CA ASP A 74 -32.93 -10.78 8.29
C ASP A 74 -33.13 -9.28 8.11
N THR A 75 -32.07 -8.47 8.23
CA THR A 75 -32.13 -7.04 7.91
C THR A 75 -32.52 -6.80 6.45
N LEU A 76 -32.00 -7.60 5.51
CA LEU A 76 -32.38 -7.50 4.10
C LEU A 76 -33.85 -7.87 3.85
N LYS A 77 -34.38 -8.86 4.58
CA LYS A 77 -35.81 -9.22 4.51
C LYS A 77 -36.69 -8.12 5.07
N GLU A 78 -36.31 -7.52 6.20
CA GLU A 78 -37.02 -6.37 6.77
C GLU A 78 -37.04 -5.19 5.79
N CYS A 79 -35.89 -4.86 5.18
CA CYS A 79 -35.84 -3.84 4.13
C CYS A 79 -36.68 -4.19 2.90
N LEU A 80 -36.75 -5.47 2.52
CA LEU A 80 -37.59 -5.94 1.41
C LEU A 80 -39.08 -5.82 1.74
N GLU A 81 -39.48 -6.12 2.97
CA GLU A 81 -40.85 -5.96 3.43
C GLU A 81 -41.26 -4.49 3.51
N GLU A 82 -40.38 -3.61 3.99
CA GLU A 82 -40.59 -2.16 3.95
C GLU A 82 -40.72 -1.65 2.51
N PHE A 83 -39.90 -2.16 1.59
CA PHE A 83 -39.98 -1.82 0.18
C PHE A 83 -41.25 -2.34 -0.50
N LYS A 84 -41.74 -3.53 -0.13
CA LYS A 84 -43.01 -4.07 -0.62
C LYS A 84 -44.20 -3.29 -0.07
N LYS A 85 -44.18 -2.91 1.21
CA LYS A 85 -45.21 -2.05 1.82
C LYS A 85 -45.25 -0.67 1.17
N SER A 86 -44.10 -0.08 0.82
CA SER A 86 -44.07 1.19 0.08
C SER A 86 -44.55 1.03 -1.36
N SER A 87 -44.25 -0.09 -2.02
CA SER A 87 -44.74 -0.41 -3.37
C SER A 87 -46.25 -0.67 -3.42
N GLU A 88 -46.82 -1.35 -2.42
CA GLU A 88 -48.26 -1.64 -2.37
C GLU A 88 -49.08 -0.38 -2.05
N ALA A 89 -48.57 0.50 -1.18
CA ALA A 89 -49.17 1.81 -0.90
C ALA A 89 -49.27 2.70 -2.15
N VAL A 90 -48.31 2.59 -3.08
CA VAL A 90 -48.32 3.34 -4.35
C VAL A 90 -49.30 2.74 -5.38
N SER A 91 -49.59 1.43 -5.32
CA SER A 91 -50.54 0.77 -6.24
C SER A 91 -52.01 0.81 -5.81
N GLY A 92 -52.32 1.15 -4.55
CA GLY A 92 -53.68 1.15 -3.99
C GLY A 92 -54.48 2.44 -4.16
N ALA A 93 -53.87 3.52 -4.66
CA ALA A 93 -54.48 4.87 -4.70
C ALA A 93 -54.87 5.36 -6.10
N ALA A 94 -55.12 4.47 -7.07
CA ALA A 94 -55.63 4.85 -8.38
C ALA A 94 -57.17 4.76 -8.45
N SER A 95 -57.88 5.65 -7.72
CA SER A 95 -59.21 6.09 -8.16
C SER A 95 -59.69 7.37 -7.46
N SER A 96 -59.83 8.43 -8.26
CA SER A 96 -60.69 9.60 -8.11
C SER A 96 -60.21 10.85 -7.34
N LYS A 97 -60.20 11.95 -8.12
CA LYS A 97 -60.26 13.40 -7.82
C LYS A 97 -58.93 14.11 -7.55
N GLY A 98 -58.66 15.06 -8.45
CA GLY A 98 -57.44 15.86 -8.49
C GLY A 98 -57.25 16.78 -7.29
N ALA A 99 -56.01 16.77 -6.81
CA ALA A 99 -55.30 17.87 -6.20
C ALA A 99 -53.80 17.57 -6.33
N THR A 100 -52.98 18.59 -6.50
CA THR A 100 -51.51 18.54 -6.63
C THR A 100 -50.86 17.78 -5.47
N GLU A 101 -50.21 16.66 -5.75
CA GLU A 101 -49.43 15.87 -4.78
C GLU A 101 -47.93 16.19 -4.89
N THR A 102 -47.30 16.50 -3.75
CA THR A 102 -45.84 16.58 -3.57
C THR A 102 -45.43 15.50 -2.59
N GLU A 103 -44.52 14.60 -2.96
CA GLU A 103 -44.00 13.59 -2.04
C GLU A 103 -42.83 14.15 -1.21
N THR A 104 -42.90 13.94 0.12
CA THR A 104 -41.83 14.25 1.07
C THR A 104 -41.07 12.98 1.43
N ILE A 105 -39.77 12.94 1.13
CA ILE A 105 -38.90 11.82 1.51
C ILE A 105 -38.04 12.25 2.70
N THR A 106 -38.04 11.45 3.76
CA THR A 106 -37.24 11.70 4.97
C THR A 106 -36.10 10.69 5.05
N ILE A 107 -34.85 11.16 4.99
CA ILE A 107 -33.67 10.30 5.09
C ILE A 107 -32.95 10.57 6.41
N LYS A 108 -32.68 9.50 7.16
CA LYS A 108 -31.99 9.54 8.46
C LYS A 108 -30.49 9.29 8.24
N GLN A 109 -29.64 10.25 8.55
CA GLN A 109 -28.18 10.08 8.47
C GLN A 109 -27.61 9.50 9.78
N GLU A 110 -26.45 8.84 9.72
CA GLU A 110 -25.78 8.13 10.84
C GLU A 110 -25.43 9.02 12.04
N ASN A 111 -25.49 10.34 11.88
CA ASN A 111 -25.30 11.35 12.91
C ASN A 111 -26.62 11.87 13.54
N GLY A 112 -27.75 11.22 13.25
CA GLY A 112 -29.03 11.45 13.91
C GLY A 112 -29.85 12.65 13.41
N LEU A 113 -29.40 13.34 12.36
CA LEU A 113 -30.17 14.42 11.73
C LEU A 113 -31.13 13.88 10.65
N LEU A 114 -32.36 14.38 10.66
CA LEU A 114 -33.39 14.09 9.66
C LEU A 114 -33.42 15.24 8.63
N LEU A 115 -33.25 14.92 7.35
CA LEU A 115 -33.44 15.88 6.25
C LEU A 115 -34.68 15.47 5.46
N GLN A 116 -35.59 16.44 5.28
CA GLN A 116 -36.80 16.30 4.47
C GLN A 116 -36.65 17.07 3.16
N TYR A 117 -37.00 16.43 2.06
CA TYR A 117 -37.04 17.04 0.73
C TYR A 117 -38.43 16.84 0.10
N GLU A 118 -38.93 17.91 -0.52
CA GLU A 118 -40.17 17.91 -1.31
C GLU A 118 -39.81 17.88 -2.80
N LEU A 119 -40.35 16.90 -3.54
CA LEU A 119 -40.16 16.77 -4.99
C LEU A 119 -41.53 16.78 -5.71
N PRO A 120 -41.70 17.60 -6.75
CA PRO A 120 -42.89 17.56 -7.60
C PRO A 120 -42.77 16.46 -8.65
N VAL A 121 -43.86 15.71 -8.86
CA VAL A 121 -43.93 14.62 -9.85
C VAL A 121 -44.49 15.18 -11.16
N GLU A 122 -43.64 15.33 -12.18
CA GLU A 122 -44.07 15.59 -13.55
C GLU A 122 -43.97 14.30 -14.38
N HIS A 123 -45.09 13.81 -14.88
CA HIS A 123 -45.13 12.78 -15.91
C HIS A 123 -45.04 13.43 -17.30
N ASP A 124 -43.94 13.19 -18.02
CA ASP A 124 -43.84 13.49 -19.45
C ASP A 124 -43.67 12.17 -20.24
N PRO A 125 -44.60 11.83 -21.15
CA PRO A 125 -44.57 10.58 -21.90
C PRO A 125 -43.64 10.58 -23.14
N GLN A 126 -42.87 11.63 -23.44
CA GLN A 126 -41.95 11.61 -24.59
C GLN A 126 -40.54 12.12 -24.25
N GLY A 127 -39.55 11.24 -24.36
CA GLY A 127 -38.17 11.52 -24.00
C GLY A 127 -37.51 12.59 -24.87
N GLN A 128 -37.26 13.77 -24.28
CA GLN A 128 -36.19 14.68 -24.70
C GLN A 128 -35.76 15.56 -23.52
N TRP A 129 -34.57 15.31 -22.99
CA TRP A 129 -33.99 16.18 -21.95
C TRP A 129 -33.30 17.38 -22.60
N THR A 130 -33.83 18.58 -22.40
CA THR A 130 -33.04 19.82 -22.50
C THR A 130 -33.12 20.58 -21.19
N ARG A 131 -31.96 20.86 -20.59
CA ARG A 131 -31.87 21.58 -19.31
C ARG A 131 -31.52 23.05 -19.58
N THR A 132 -32.51 23.93 -19.48
CA THR A 132 -32.28 25.38 -19.41
C THR A 132 -32.26 25.81 -17.94
N LEU A 133 -31.11 26.27 -17.45
CA LEU A 133 -30.98 26.80 -16.09
C LEU A 133 -31.51 28.24 -16.03
N VAL A 134 -32.72 28.42 -15.49
CA VAL A 134 -33.19 29.74 -15.08
C VAL A 134 -32.74 29.97 -13.63
N LYS A 135 -31.83 30.93 -13.44
CA LYS A 135 -31.48 31.46 -12.12
C LYS A 135 -32.55 32.45 -11.68
N THR A 136 -33.26 32.15 -10.59
CA THR A 136 -34.03 33.14 -9.83
C THR A 136 -33.28 33.60 -8.58
N PRO A 137 -33.57 34.82 -8.09
CA PRO A 137 -32.62 35.63 -7.36
C PRO A 137 -32.68 35.42 -5.83
N ASN A 138 -31.52 35.62 -5.21
CA ASN A 138 -31.29 35.65 -3.77
C ASN A 138 -32.35 36.46 -3.01
N SER A 139 -33.19 35.80 -2.21
CA SER A 139 -33.78 36.40 -1.02
C SER A 139 -32.90 36.06 0.19
N ALA A 140 -32.30 37.11 0.74
CA ALA A 140 -31.38 37.04 1.87
C ALA A 140 -32.12 36.67 3.16
N VAL A 141 -31.76 35.55 3.78
CA VAL A 141 -32.05 35.31 5.20
C VAL A 141 -30.88 35.87 6.00
N VAL A 142 -31.11 37.06 6.57
CA VAL A 142 -30.20 37.73 7.50
C VAL A 142 -30.21 36.96 8.83
N THR A 143 -29.14 36.24 9.13
CA THR A 143 -28.86 35.80 10.50
C THR A 143 -28.04 36.88 11.21
N LYS A 144 -28.56 37.38 12.33
CA LYS A 144 -27.90 38.42 13.15
C LYS A 144 -26.55 37.88 13.66
N ALA A 145 -25.48 38.63 13.38
CA ALA A 145 -24.16 38.38 13.93
C ALA A 145 -24.18 38.41 15.48
N PRO A 146 -23.41 37.54 16.18
CA PRO A 146 -23.26 37.65 17.62
C PRO A 146 -22.52 38.94 17.97
N GLY A 147 -23.08 39.73 18.89
CA GLY A 147 -22.52 41.02 19.32
C GLY A 147 -21.14 40.92 19.99
N PRO A 148 -20.39 42.03 20.05
CA PRO A 148 -19.03 42.05 20.59
C PRO A 148 -19.06 41.82 22.12
N ARG A 149 -18.46 40.71 22.57
CA ARG A 149 -18.22 40.48 24.00
C ARG A 149 -17.23 41.51 24.53
N LYS A 150 -17.62 42.19 25.62
CA LYS A 150 -16.86 43.21 26.34
C LYS A 150 -15.47 42.69 26.73
N ARG A 151 -14.45 43.53 26.52
CA ARG A 151 -13.04 43.27 26.81
C ARG A 151 -12.83 43.02 28.31
N GLY A 152 -12.52 41.78 28.66
CA GLY A 152 -11.94 41.37 29.94
C GLY A 152 -10.49 40.90 29.74
N ARG A 153 -9.62 41.33 30.65
CA ARG A 153 -8.15 41.13 30.77
C ARG A 153 -7.63 39.74 30.32
N PRO A 154 -6.54 39.64 29.53
CA PRO A 154 -6.08 38.35 29.00
C PRO A 154 -5.36 37.52 30.08
N ARG A 155 -5.89 36.31 30.34
CA ARG A 155 -5.18 35.26 31.10
C ARG A 155 -4.63 34.20 30.14
N LYS A 156 -3.47 33.68 30.55
CA LYS A 156 -2.70 32.56 29.98
C LYS A 156 -3.60 31.33 29.75
N TYR A 157 -3.16 30.42 28.85
CA TYR A 157 -3.62 29.03 28.60
C TYR A 157 -4.52 28.79 27.35
N PRO A 158 -4.78 27.52 26.98
CA PRO A 158 -4.22 26.72 25.88
C PRO A 158 -5.16 26.63 24.65
N ASN A 159 -4.82 25.89 23.59
CA ASN A 159 -5.72 25.74 22.44
C ASN A 159 -6.95 24.85 22.76
N GLU A 160 -7.95 24.86 21.86
CA GLU A 160 -9.30 24.27 22.03
C GLU A 160 -9.34 22.75 22.33
N GLN A 161 -8.19 22.06 22.35
CA GLN A 161 -8.05 20.64 22.72
C GLN A 161 -7.23 20.44 24.01
N GLY A 162 -6.96 21.51 24.77
CA GLY A 162 -6.24 21.44 26.05
C GLY A 162 -4.74 21.23 25.93
N GLN A 163 -4.14 21.35 24.73
CA GLN A 163 -2.69 21.21 24.55
C GLN A 163 -2.00 22.56 24.36
N ILE A 164 -0.85 22.71 25.01
CA ILE A 164 0.02 23.88 24.82
C ILE A 164 0.77 23.67 23.50
N ASP A 165 0.34 24.32 22.42
CA ASP A 165 1.09 24.32 21.16
C ASP A 165 2.35 25.19 21.32
N MET A 166 3.45 24.57 21.71
CA MET A 166 4.77 25.18 21.68
C MET A 166 5.25 25.20 20.21
N PRO A 167 5.37 26.35 19.55
CA PRO A 167 5.84 26.38 18.17
C PRO A 167 7.24 25.78 18.07
N ARG A 168 7.44 24.82 17.14
CA ARG A 168 8.72 24.10 16.88
C ARG A 168 9.92 25.03 16.68
N ASN A 169 9.66 26.26 16.24
CA ASN A 169 10.61 27.36 16.24
C ASN A 169 10.05 28.47 17.13
N TYR A 170 10.79 28.83 18.19
CA TYR A 170 10.41 29.93 19.06
C TYR A 170 10.20 31.21 18.25
N ARG A 171 8.97 31.73 18.25
CA ARG A 171 8.67 33.08 17.77
C ARG A 171 8.61 34.00 18.98
N PRO A 172 9.44 35.04 19.08
CA PRO A 172 9.35 36.00 20.17
C PRO A 172 7.95 36.62 20.18
N LYS A 173 7.43 36.91 21.38
CA LYS A 173 6.13 37.54 21.53
C LYS A 173 6.13 38.88 20.77
N PRO A 174 5.06 39.23 20.03
CA PRO A 174 4.90 40.57 19.48
C PRO A 174 5.04 41.60 20.60
N GLY A 175 5.98 42.54 20.47
CA GLY A 175 6.31 43.54 21.50
C GLY A 175 7.38 43.14 22.53
N ALA A 176 7.94 41.93 22.47
CA ALA A 176 9.14 41.60 23.24
C ALA A 176 10.32 42.48 22.78
N LYS A 177 11.07 43.05 23.72
CA LYS A 177 12.31 43.78 23.41
C LYS A 177 13.21 42.89 22.56
N SER A 178 13.47 43.29 21.32
CA SER A 178 14.52 42.70 20.50
C SER A 178 15.84 42.94 21.22
N LEU A 179 16.44 41.89 21.77
CA LEU A 179 17.84 41.95 22.20
C LEU A 179 18.66 42.24 20.94
N LYS A 180 19.36 43.38 20.88
CA LYS A 180 20.35 43.64 19.83
C LYS A 180 21.35 42.47 19.84
N LYS A 181 21.25 41.59 18.84
CA LYS A 181 22.20 40.51 18.63
C LYS A 181 23.45 41.15 18.03
N HIS A 182 24.48 41.29 18.85
CA HIS A 182 25.81 41.69 18.37
C HIS A 182 26.42 40.52 17.59
N ASP A 183 27.07 40.81 16.48
CA ASP A 183 27.76 39.81 15.67
C ASP A 183 28.88 39.14 16.50
N VAL A 184 28.99 37.81 16.40
CA VAL A 184 29.94 37.00 17.18
C VAL A 184 31.38 37.40 16.82
N ALA A 185 31.64 37.76 15.57
CA ALA A 185 32.96 38.21 15.11
C ALA A 185 33.40 39.51 15.78
N ILE A 186 32.50 40.50 15.87
CA ILE A 186 32.77 41.81 16.49
C ILE A 186 33.05 41.65 17.98
N ILE A 187 32.33 40.73 18.65
CA ILE A 187 32.56 40.49 20.08
C ILE A 187 33.89 39.76 20.32
N ASN A 188 34.29 38.86 19.43
CA ASN A 188 35.58 38.18 19.55
C ASN A 188 36.75 39.16 19.31
N GLN A 189 36.63 40.08 18.34
CA GLN A 189 37.59 41.17 18.17
C GLN A 189 37.66 42.08 19.39
N ALA A 190 36.51 42.43 19.98
CA ALA A 190 36.47 43.22 21.21
C ALA A 190 37.12 42.49 22.41
N LEU A 191 37.02 41.16 22.49
CA LEU A 191 37.70 40.37 23.53
C LEU A 191 39.21 40.30 23.30
N LEU A 192 39.66 40.21 22.04
CA LEU A 192 41.08 40.26 21.69
C LEU A 192 41.69 41.62 22.06
N ASP A 193 41.02 42.72 21.74
CA ASP A 193 41.42 44.09 22.10
C ASP A 193 41.52 44.29 23.62
N ILE A 194 40.66 43.63 24.41
CA ILE A 194 40.73 43.65 25.88
C ILE A 194 41.89 42.80 26.39
N SER A 195 42.15 41.64 25.77
CA SER A 195 43.27 40.77 26.14
C SER A 195 44.64 41.36 25.80
N ALA A 196 44.70 42.27 24.83
CA ALA A 196 45.91 43.01 24.44
C ALA A 196 46.30 44.14 25.43
N GLY A 197 45.58 44.30 26.55
CA GLY A 197 46.02 45.05 27.74
C GLY A 197 45.94 46.58 27.68
N ASN A 198 45.65 47.20 26.53
CA ASN A 198 45.84 48.65 26.36
C ASN A 198 44.57 49.51 26.48
N THR A 199 43.39 48.95 26.77
CA THR A 199 42.16 49.76 26.93
C THR A 199 41.22 49.20 28.00
N SER A 200 40.53 50.10 28.72
CA SER A 200 39.51 49.70 29.70
C SER A 200 38.29 49.08 28.99
N ILE A 201 37.64 48.10 29.64
CA ILE A 201 36.45 47.40 29.10
C ILE A 201 35.36 48.39 28.67
N ARG A 202 35.27 49.55 29.34
CA ARG A 202 34.31 50.62 29.03
C ARG A 202 34.63 51.34 27.72
N ARG A 203 35.91 51.57 27.44
CA ARG A 203 36.38 52.18 26.19
C ARG A 203 36.21 51.23 25.00
N VAL A 204 36.42 49.93 25.22
CA VAL A 204 36.16 48.89 24.19
C VAL A 204 34.66 48.74 23.94
N ALA A 205 33.84 48.80 24.99
CA ALA A 205 32.38 48.80 24.88
C ALA A 205 31.86 49.94 23.99
N GLU A 206 32.40 51.15 24.16
CA GLU A 206 32.07 52.32 23.34
C GLU A 206 32.59 52.18 21.90
N LYS A 207 33.85 51.76 21.72
CA LYS A 207 34.49 51.56 20.40
C LYS A 207 33.70 50.60 19.51
N TYR A 208 33.22 49.49 20.07
CA TYR A 208 32.51 48.44 19.34
C TYR A 208 30.98 48.53 19.44
N GLY A 209 30.43 49.52 20.16
CA GLY A 209 29.00 49.69 20.36
C GLY A 209 28.33 48.51 21.09
N ILE A 210 29.07 47.82 21.95
CA ILE A 210 28.61 46.66 22.74
C ILE A 210 28.41 47.11 24.18
N SER A 211 27.32 46.69 24.84
CA SER A 211 27.12 47.02 26.26
C SER A 211 28.26 46.46 27.13
N TYR A 212 28.80 47.29 28.03
CA TYR A 212 29.83 46.91 29.02
C TYR A 212 29.52 45.59 29.72
N SER A 213 28.26 45.40 30.12
CA SER A 213 27.79 44.18 30.81
C SER A 213 27.91 42.90 29.98
N VAL A 214 27.88 43.00 28.64
CA VAL A 214 28.02 41.87 27.72
C VAL A 214 29.48 41.44 27.63
N LEU A 215 30.41 42.40 27.53
CA LEU A 215 31.85 42.12 27.50
C LEU A 215 32.33 41.57 28.86
N GLN A 216 31.93 42.21 29.96
CA GLN A 216 32.26 41.76 31.32
C GLN A 216 31.76 40.34 31.60
N ARG A 217 30.55 39.98 31.12
CA ARG A 217 30.01 38.62 31.29
C ARG A 217 30.79 37.57 30.49
N ARG A 218 31.31 37.92 29.32
CA ARG A 218 32.13 37.01 28.48
C ARG A 218 33.55 36.82 29.04
N ILE A 219 34.08 37.80 29.75
CA ILE A 219 35.39 37.71 30.43
C ILE A 219 35.27 36.87 31.71
N ASN A 220 34.24 37.12 32.53
CA ASN A 220 34.14 36.51 33.86
C ASN A 220 33.43 35.15 33.88
N LYS A 221 32.70 34.76 32.83
CA LYS A 221 31.98 33.48 32.76
C LYS A 221 32.13 32.84 31.39
N SER A 222 32.35 31.52 31.38
CA SER A 222 32.19 30.71 30.16
C SER A 222 30.72 30.74 29.74
N VAL A 223 30.42 31.51 28.69
CA VAL A 223 29.06 31.62 28.18
C VAL A 223 28.75 30.33 27.41
N LYS A 224 27.76 29.56 27.89
CA LYS A 224 27.27 28.37 27.17
C LYS A 224 26.77 28.77 25.77
N PRO A 225 26.91 27.89 24.77
CA PRO A 225 26.40 28.16 23.43
C PRO A 225 24.91 28.55 23.46
N HIS A 226 24.54 29.49 22.59
CA HIS A 226 23.15 29.93 22.47
C HIS A 226 22.26 28.76 22.01
N GLY A 227 21.26 28.41 22.82
CA GLY A 227 20.30 27.35 22.54
C GLY A 227 20.27 26.27 23.62
N GLY A 228 19.33 25.33 23.47
CA GLY A 228 19.27 24.16 24.35
C GLY A 228 20.49 23.25 24.12
N GLN A 229 21.21 22.92 25.19
CA GLN A 229 22.32 21.96 25.12
C GLN A 229 21.81 20.58 24.72
N THR A 230 22.62 19.80 23.99
CA THR A 230 22.30 18.41 23.68
C THR A 230 22.13 17.60 24.97
N ALA A 231 21.29 16.58 24.90
CA ALA A 231 21.05 15.70 26.05
C ALA A 231 22.20 14.71 26.29
N MET A 232 23.04 14.47 25.27
CA MET A 232 24.19 13.57 25.30
C MET A 232 25.46 14.29 24.82
N THR A 233 26.62 13.72 25.16
CA THR A 233 27.92 14.19 24.68
C THR A 233 28.11 13.85 23.20
N PRO A 234 28.92 14.62 22.45
CA PRO A 234 29.22 14.32 21.05
C PRO A 234 29.84 12.93 20.84
N GLU A 235 30.66 12.48 21.79
CA GLU A 235 31.32 11.16 21.77
C GLU A 235 30.30 10.01 21.89
N ALA A 236 29.33 10.14 22.81
CA ALA A 236 28.25 9.17 22.96
C ALA A 236 27.36 9.12 21.71
N GLU A 237 27.04 10.28 21.11
CA GLU A 237 26.29 10.30 19.86
C GLU A 237 27.07 9.62 18.72
N ALA A 238 28.38 9.84 18.62
CA ALA A 238 29.22 9.21 17.59
C ALA A 238 29.30 7.68 17.74
N PHE A 239 29.36 7.17 18.96
CA PHE A 239 29.31 5.74 19.24
C PHE A 239 27.99 5.10 18.78
N ILE A 240 26.87 5.77 19.06
CA ILE A 240 25.54 5.29 18.65
C ILE A 240 25.42 5.31 17.11
N VAL A 241 25.92 6.36 16.44
CA VAL A 241 25.95 6.42 14.97
C VAL A 241 26.78 5.27 14.38
N LYS A 242 27.94 4.96 14.97
CA LYS A 242 28.78 3.84 14.53
C LYS A 242 28.02 2.51 14.60
N ASN A 243 27.34 2.24 15.71
CA ASN A 243 26.57 1.00 15.88
C ASN A 243 25.35 0.93 14.94
N LEU A 244 24.68 2.05 14.67
CA LEU A 244 23.59 2.10 13.70
C LEU A 244 24.05 1.77 12.28
N ASN A 245 25.22 2.26 11.88
CA ASN A 245 25.80 1.96 10.58
C ASN A 245 26.20 0.49 10.48
N ILE A 246 26.79 -0.07 11.54
CA ILE A 246 27.13 -1.49 11.62
C ILE A 246 25.86 -2.36 11.49
N CYS A 247 24.79 -2.05 12.21
CA CYS A 247 23.51 -2.77 12.08
C CYS A 247 22.89 -2.63 10.68
N ALA A 248 23.06 -1.47 10.03
CA ALA A 248 22.61 -1.25 8.66
C ALA A 248 23.42 -2.06 7.65
N ASP A 249 24.74 -2.14 7.82
CA ASP A 249 25.64 -2.96 7.00
C ASP A 249 25.35 -4.46 7.17
N TRP A 250 24.87 -4.87 8.36
CA TRP A 250 24.40 -6.22 8.66
C TRP A 250 22.97 -6.53 8.15
N GLY A 251 22.31 -5.59 7.48
CA GLY A 251 20.98 -5.82 6.90
C GLY A 251 19.82 -5.79 7.91
N TYR A 252 20.03 -5.26 9.12
CA TYR A 252 18.98 -5.06 10.12
C TYR A 252 18.50 -3.59 10.11
N PRO A 253 17.41 -3.25 9.40
CA PRO A 253 16.90 -1.89 9.38
C PRO A 253 16.28 -1.53 10.74
N LEU A 254 16.93 -0.63 11.49
CA LEU A 254 16.46 -0.15 12.78
C LEU A 254 15.45 0.99 12.62
N ASP A 255 14.36 0.94 13.38
CA ASP A 255 13.29 1.94 13.35
C ASP A 255 13.53 3.12 14.33
N ARG A 256 12.55 4.04 14.41
CA ARG A 256 12.64 5.21 15.30
C ARG A 256 12.52 4.83 16.78
N ASN A 257 11.89 3.72 17.11
CA ASN A 257 11.73 3.21 18.47
C ASN A 257 12.96 2.41 18.92
N ASP A 258 13.56 1.65 18.01
CA ASP A 258 14.80 0.91 18.20
C ASP A 258 15.93 1.87 18.55
N LEU A 259 16.05 2.99 17.82
CA LEU A 259 17.01 4.04 18.18
C LEU A 259 16.79 4.59 19.61
N ARG A 260 15.53 4.74 20.03
CA ARG A 260 15.21 5.21 21.39
C ARG A 260 15.58 4.16 22.42
N TYR A 261 15.39 2.89 22.09
CA TYR A 261 15.74 1.77 22.95
C TYR A 261 17.26 1.61 23.07
N ILE A 262 18.01 1.71 21.97
CA ILE A 262 19.49 1.69 21.95
C ILE A 262 20.05 2.82 22.81
N VAL A 263 19.50 4.03 22.69
CA VAL A 263 19.94 5.17 23.51
C VAL A 263 19.59 4.95 24.98
N LYS A 264 18.42 4.38 25.29
CA LYS A 264 18.06 4.02 26.66
C LYS A 264 19.04 2.98 27.23
N LEU A 265 19.29 1.90 26.50
CA LEU A 265 20.21 0.84 26.88
C LEU A 265 21.60 1.41 27.14
N TYR A 266 22.10 2.27 26.25
CA TYR A 266 23.39 2.94 26.41
C TYR A 266 23.46 3.78 27.69
N LEU A 267 22.40 4.55 28.00
CA LEU A 267 22.33 5.37 29.21
C LEU A 267 22.26 4.53 30.49
N ASP A 268 21.49 3.44 30.46
CA ASP A 268 21.31 2.52 31.59
C ASP A 268 22.60 1.74 31.87
N THR A 269 23.28 1.21 30.83
CA THR A 269 24.57 0.50 30.97
C THR A 269 25.71 1.44 31.38
N SER A 270 25.67 2.70 30.96
CA SER A 270 26.70 3.70 31.32
C SER A 270 26.45 4.38 32.67
N ASN A 271 25.38 4.01 33.39
CA ASN A 271 24.93 4.67 34.63
C ASN A 271 24.73 6.20 34.51
N ILE A 272 24.36 6.69 33.31
CA ILE A 272 24.14 8.12 33.06
C ILE A 272 22.65 8.43 33.17
N THR A 273 22.27 9.29 34.13
CA THR A 273 20.87 9.72 34.30
C THR A 273 20.61 11.05 33.64
N VAL A 274 19.79 11.05 32.58
CA VAL A 274 19.41 12.28 31.88
C VAL A 274 18.05 12.74 32.40
N LYS A 275 18.04 13.76 33.28
CA LYS A 275 16.81 14.33 33.89
C LYS A 275 15.74 14.79 32.88
N ARG A 276 16.11 14.98 31.61
CA ARG A 276 15.19 15.38 30.52
C ARG A 276 14.43 14.20 29.92
N PHE A 277 14.86 12.97 30.16
CA PHE A 277 14.23 11.76 29.67
C PHE A 277 13.45 11.09 30.80
N LYS A 278 12.18 10.76 30.56
CA LYS A 278 11.38 10.00 31.52
C LYS A 278 11.87 8.54 31.47
N ASN A 279 12.36 8.01 32.58
CA ASN A 279 12.92 6.64 32.69
C ASN A 279 14.05 6.37 31.67
N ASN A 280 14.96 7.35 31.51
CA ASN A 280 16.07 7.33 30.52
C ASN A 280 15.63 7.05 29.07
N TYR A 281 14.34 7.11 28.77
CA TYR A 281 13.80 6.85 27.45
C TYR A 281 13.65 8.16 26.66
N PRO A 282 14.39 8.33 25.55
CA PRO A 282 14.32 9.57 24.78
C PRO A 282 12.94 9.76 24.14
N GLY A 283 12.53 11.02 24.02
CA GLY A 283 11.30 11.38 23.31
C GLY A 283 11.45 11.31 21.78
N PRO A 284 10.34 11.38 21.02
CA PRO A 284 10.37 11.43 19.56
C PRO A 284 11.13 12.66 19.02
N ASP A 285 11.11 13.77 19.76
CA ASP A 285 11.82 15.01 19.40
C ASP A 285 13.35 14.86 19.48
N PHE A 286 13.83 13.99 20.37
CA PHE A 286 15.24 13.66 20.46
C PHE A 286 15.70 12.94 19.19
N VAL A 287 14.93 11.94 18.73
CA VAL A 287 15.22 11.19 17.49
C VAL A 287 15.26 12.12 16.28
N GLU A 288 14.29 13.02 16.15
CA GLU A 288 14.26 13.96 15.02
C GLU A 288 15.45 14.91 15.04
N SER A 289 15.83 15.40 16.23
CA SER A 289 16.98 16.28 16.40
C SER A 289 18.30 15.54 16.17
N PHE A 290 18.41 14.28 16.58
CA PHE A 290 19.57 13.42 16.39
C PHE A 290 19.79 13.13 14.90
N LEU A 291 18.75 12.70 14.19
CA LEU A 291 18.81 12.43 12.75
C LEU A 291 19.10 13.69 11.93
N LYS A 292 18.66 14.86 12.39
CA LYS A 292 19.00 16.14 11.75
C LYS A 292 20.45 16.56 11.97
N ARG A 293 21.07 16.20 13.11
CA ARG A 293 22.48 16.50 13.41
C ARG A 293 23.43 15.61 12.63
N HIS A 294 23.07 14.33 12.44
CA HIS A 294 23.90 13.32 11.79
C HIS A 294 23.38 12.97 10.38
N SER A 295 22.77 13.94 9.69
CA SER A 295 22.20 13.75 8.35
C SER A 295 23.24 13.49 7.25
N ASP A 296 24.51 13.78 7.56
CA ASP A 296 25.69 13.45 6.78
C ASP A 296 26.07 11.96 6.85
N LYS A 297 25.67 11.26 7.93
CA LYS A 297 26.04 9.85 8.17
C LYS A 297 24.85 8.88 8.14
N ILE A 298 23.64 9.35 8.43
CA ILE A 298 22.43 8.51 8.54
C ILE A 298 21.32 9.14 7.70
N SER A 299 20.66 8.34 6.86
CA SER A 299 19.54 8.80 6.04
C SER A 299 18.27 8.01 6.31
N LYS A 300 17.13 8.70 6.34
CA LYS A 300 15.81 8.05 6.39
C LYS A 300 15.49 7.52 5.00
N ARG A 301 15.22 6.22 4.90
CA ARG A 301 14.71 5.54 3.70
C ARG A 301 13.47 4.73 4.09
N ILE A 302 12.56 4.56 3.14
CA ILE A 302 11.39 3.70 3.32
C ILE A 302 11.90 2.28 3.10
N SER A 303 11.89 1.45 4.15
CA SER A 303 12.14 0.02 4.02
C SER A 303 10.99 -0.62 3.21
N GLN A 304 11.32 -1.54 2.32
CA GLN A 304 10.34 -2.38 1.66
C GLN A 304 10.25 -3.70 2.42
N ASN A 305 9.05 -4.13 2.76
CA ASN A 305 8.85 -5.46 3.35
C ASN A 305 9.12 -6.50 2.26
N ILE A 306 10.22 -7.23 2.38
CA ILE A 306 10.51 -8.40 1.55
C ILE A 306 9.77 -9.58 2.16
N LYS A 307 8.90 -10.27 1.40
CA LYS A 307 8.27 -11.52 1.86
C LYS A 307 9.36 -12.57 2.10
N ARG A 308 9.27 -13.31 3.21
CA ARG A 308 10.25 -14.33 3.65
C ARG A 308 10.62 -15.34 2.55
N SER A 309 9.66 -15.69 1.68
CA SER A 309 9.86 -16.61 0.54
C SER A 309 10.83 -16.08 -0.54
N ARG A 310 11.06 -14.76 -0.62
CA ARG A 310 12.04 -14.16 -1.56
C ARG A 310 13.48 -14.30 -1.07
N ALA A 311 13.68 -14.60 0.22
CA ALA A 311 15.00 -14.82 0.81
C ALA A 311 15.46 -16.29 0.70
N GLU A 312 14.59 -17.20 0.25
CA GLU A 312 14.90 -18.63 0.05
C GLU A 312 15.56 -18.93 -1.30
N VAL A 313 15.72 -17.93 -2.17
CA VAL A 313 16.37 -18.10 -3.48
C VAL A 313 17.88 -18.20 -3.26
N SER A 314 18.41 -19.44 -3.25
CA SER A 314 19.83 -19.66 -3.07
C SER A 314 20.62 -19.38 -4.37
N PRO A 315 21.88 -18.90 -4.27
CA PRO A 315 22.76 -18.76 -5.43
C PRO A 315 22.96 -20.07 -6.20
N GLU A 316 22.95 -21.22 -5.52
CA GLU A 316 23.10 -22.55 -6.11
C GLU A 316 21.90 -22.90 -6.99
N MET A 317 20.67 -22.64 -6.52
CA MET A 317 19.45 -22.86 -7.31
C MET A 317 19.49 -22.03 -8.59
N MET A 318 19.94 -20.78 -8.49
CA MET A 318 20.09 -19.90 -9.65
C MET A 318 21.14 -20.41 -10.63
N LYS A 319 22.29 -20.87 -10.16
CA LYS A 319 23.33 -21.44 -11.01
C LYS A 319 22.83 -22.68 -11.78
N THR A 320 22.13 -23.59 -11.09
CA THR A 320 21.55 -24.78 -11.73
C THR A 320 20.52 -24.39 -12.79
N TYR A 321 19.62 -23.45 -12.47
CA TYR A 321 18.64 -22.94 -13.42
C TYR A 321 19.30 -22.35 -14.68
N PHE A 322 20.31 -21.50 -14.52
CA PHE A 322 21.00 -20.90 -15.67
C PHE A 322 21.76 -21.94 -16.51
N ALA A 323 22.30 -22.99 -15.90
CA ALA A 323 22.95 -24.09 -16.62
C ALA A 323 21.95 -24.92 -17.45
N GLU A 324 20.72 -25.12 -16.97
CA GLU A 324 19.64 -25.77 -17.73
C GLU A 324 19.06 -24.85 -18.81
N LEU A 325 18.96 -23.56 -18.51
CA LEU A 325 18.51 -22.54 -19.45
C LEU A 325 19.47 -22.42 -20.64
N GLU A 326 20.79 -22.50 -20.41
CA GLU A 326 21.81 -22.49 -21.46
C GLU A 326 21.58 -23.58 -22.50
N LYS A 327 21.40 -24.83 -22.05
CA LYS A 327 21.10 -25.98 -22.91
C LYS A 327 19.78 -25.81 -23.67
N SER A 328 18.79 -25.18 -23.03
CA SER A 328 17.47 -24.97 -23.62
C SER A 328 17.51 -23.89 -24.71
N LEU A 329 18.33 -22.85 -24.51
CA LEU A 329 18.52 -21.72 -25.42
C LEU A 329 19.45 -22.01 -26.60
N GLU A 330 20.25 -23.07 -26.54
CA GLU A 330 21.17 -23.44 -27.61
C GLU A 330 20.43 -23.62 -28.95
N GLY A 331 20.87 -22.86 -29.97
CA GLY A 331 20.31 -22.86 -31.31
C GLY A 331 18.95 -22.16 -31.47
N VAL A 332 18.44 -21.48 -30.43
CA VAL A 332 17.16 -20.74 -30.49
C VAL A 332 17.38 -19.29 -30.93
N PRO A 333 16.77 -18.83 -32.04
CA PRO A 333 16.78 -17.41 -32.41
C PRO A 333 16.13 -16.53 -31.35
N HIS A 334 16.64 -15.31 -31.12
CA HIS A 334 16.07 -14.40 -30.13
C HIS A 334 14.59 -14.05 -30.41
N SER A 335 14.16 -14.01 -31.67
CA SER A 335 12.75 -13.85 -32.06
C SER A 335 11.83 -14.98 -31.59
N ASN A 336 12.40 -16.17 -31.33
CA ASN A 336 11.67 -17.39 -30.96
C ASN A 336 11.68 -17.64 -29.45
N ILE A 337 12.36 -16.80 -28.67
CA ILE A 337 12.32 -16.81 -27.21
C ILE A 337 11.21 -15.87 -26.79
N VAL A 338 10.09 -16.41 -26.31
CA VAL A 338 8.95 -15.64 -25.84
C VAL A 338 8.86 -15.77 -24.33
N ASN A 339 8.78 -14.64 -23.65
CA ASN A 339 8.45 -14.57 -22.24
C ASN A 339 7.01 -14.11 -22.08
N TYR A 340 6.27 -14.70 -21.14
CA TYR A 340 4.91 -14.31 -20.84
C TYR A 340 4.66 -14.20 -19.34
N ASP A 341 3.67 -13.39 -18.99
CA ASP A 341 3.25 -13.23 -17.60
C ASP A 341 1.82 -12.68 -17.48
N GLU A 342 1.19 -12.95 -16.34
CA GLU A 342 -0.15 -12.50 -15.99
C GLU A 342 -0.11 -11.15 -15.27
N THR A 343 -1.03 -10.25 -15.63
CA THR A 343 -1.09 -8.92 -15.03
C THR A 343 -2.50 -8.36 -15.06
N ASN A 344 -2.80 -7.47 -14.11
CA ASN A 344 -4.13 -6.87 -14.01
C ASN A 344 -4.07 -5.36 -14.22
N LEU A 345 -5.01 -4.84 -15.02
CA LEU A 345 -5.26 -3.40 -15.15
C LEU A 345 -6.41 -3.02 -14.21
N SER A 346 -6.11 -2.12 -13.27
CA SER A 346 -7.08 -1.66 -12.27
C SER A 346 -7.88 -0.46 -12.76
N ASP A 347 -9.14 -0.38 -12.32
CA ASP A 347 -10.04 0.76 -12.51
C ASP A 347 -9.81 1.91 -11.52
N ASP A 348 -8.82 1.77 -10.61
CA ASP A 348 -8.41 2.82 -9.69
C ASP A 348 -7.27 3.67 -10.29
N PRO A 349 -7.52 4.98 -10.58
CA PRO A 349 -6.47 5.89 -11.05
C PRO A 349 -5.38 6.16 -10.01
N GLY A 350 -5.56 5.70 -8.77
CA GLY A 350 -4.63 5.87 -7.67
C GLY A 350 -4.69 7.27 -7.03
N ARG A 351 -3.83 7.51 -6.05
CA ARG A 351 -3.76 8.77 -5.29
C ARG A 351 -2.68 9.69 -5.87
N PRO A 352 -3.03 10.74 -6.63
CA PRO A 352 -2.04 11.71 -7.09
C PRO A 352 -1.57 12.62 -5.94
N LYS A 353 -0.39 13.21 -6.10
CA LYS A 353 0.04 14.31 -5.25
C LYS A 353 -0.82 15.54 -5.58
N VAL A 354 -1.50 16.09 -4.59
CA VAL A 354 -2.36 17.28 -4.74
C VAL A 354 -1.71 18.49 -4.06
N ILE A 355 -1.92 19.67 -4.66
CA ILE A 355 -1.49 20.94 -4.07
C ILE A 355 -2.62 21.44 -3.18
N VAL A 356 -2.35 21.55 -1.89
CA VAL A 356 -3.30 22.07 -0.89
C VAL A 356 -2.66 23.13 -0.02
N ARG A 357 -3.51 23.95 0.62
CA ARG A 357 -3.07 24.95 1.59
C ARG A 357 -2.23 24.27 2.68
N ARG A 358 -1.09 24.89 3.00
CA ARG A 358 -0.20 24.44 4.08
C ARG A 358 -0.99 24.30 5.39
N GLY A 359 -1.03 23.10 5.95
CA GLY A 359 -1.82 22.76 7.14
C GLY A 359 -3.09 21.95 6.88
N CYS A 360 -3.48 21.71 5.62
CA CYS A 360 -4.53 20.76 5.27
C CYS A 360 -4.07 19.33 5.62
N LYS A 361 -4.72 18.70 6.62
CA LYS A 361 -4.39 17.35 7.09
C LYS A 361 -4.94 16.26 6.18
N TYR A 362 -6.15 16.46 5.63
CA TYR A 362 -6.86 15.49 4.81
C TYR A 362 -7.37 16.15 3.53
N PRO A 363 -6.56 16.16 2.46
CA PRO A 363 -7.06 16.52 1.13
C PRO A 363 -8.02 15.44 0.64
N GLU A 364 -9.28 15.78 0.45
CA GLU A 364 -10.27 14.89 -0.15
C GLU A 364 -10.43 15.19 -1.64
N ARG A 365 -10.46 14.13 -2.45
CA ARG A 365 -10.79 14.20 -3.87
C ARG A 365 -12.05 13.36 -4.08
N VAL A 366 -13.18 14.01 -4.28
CA VAL A 366 -14.45 13.34 -4.58
C VAL A 366 -14.36 12.76 -6.00
N ARG A 367 -14.31 11.43 -6.11
CA ARG A 367 -14.31 10.74 -7.40
C ARG A 367 -14.86 9.32 -7.25
N ASN A 368 -15.71 8.89 -8.17
CA ASN A 368 -16.15 7.51 -8.23
C ASN A 368 -15.00 6.62 -8.71
N PHE A 369 -14.62 5.62 -7.94
CA PHE A 369 -13.62 4.61 -8.31
C PHE A 369 -14.09 3.21 -7.90
N SER A 370 -13.57 2.20 -8.56
CA SER A 370 -13.84 0.79 -8.27
C SER A 370 -12.52 0.07 -8.01
N LYS A 371 -12.55 -0.97 -7.20
CA LYS A 371 -11.44 -1.94 -7.06
C LYS A 371 -11.47 -3.01 -8.17
N GLY A 372 -12.37 -2.88 -9.14
CA GLY A 372 -12.41 -3.73 -10.32
C GLY A 372 -11.07 -3.73 -11.05
N CYS A 373 -10.76 -4.89 -11.64
CA CYS A 373 -9.62 -5.04 -12.52
C CYS A 373 -9.99 -6.00 -13.65
N THR A 374 -9.33 -5.81 -14.79
CA THR A 374 -9.37 -6.74 -15.91
C THR A 374 -8.03 -7.44 -16.00
N SER A 375 -8.05 -8.76 -16.14
CA SER A 375 -6.85 -9.59 -16.17
C SER A 375 -6.37 -9.72 -17.61
N LEU A 376 -5.05 -9.70 -17.79
CA LEU A 376 -4.40 -9.83 -19.10
C LEU A 376 -3.23 -10.80 -19.02
N MET A 377 -3.05 -11.55 -20.09
CA MET A 377 -1.81 -12.27 -20.37
C MET A 377 -1.06 -11.44 -21.40
N ILE A 378 0.19 -11.10 -21.07
CA ILE A 378 1.08 -10.37 -21.95
C ILE A 378 2.25 -11.26 -22.30
N ALA A 379 2.64 -11.27 -23.57
CA ALA A 379 3.82 -11.99 -24.04
C ALA A 379 4.69 -11.09 -24.91
N ALA A 380 6.00 -11.30 -24.85
CA ALA A 380 6.97 -10.55 -25.62
C ALA A 380 8.17 -11.42 -25.99
N ASN A 381 8.74 -11.20 -27.17
CA ASN A 381 9.96 -11.90 -27.58
C ASN A 381 11.24 -11.18 -27.11
N ALA A 382 12.38 -11.88 -27.17
CA ALA A 382 13.66 -11.31 -26.73
C ALA A 382 14.21 -10.21 -27.65
N GLU A 383 13.68 -10.06 -28.87
CA GLU A 383 13.99 -8.93 -29.78
C GLU A 383 13.21 -7.65 -29.44
N GLY A 384 12.25 -7.73 -28.50
CA GLY A 384 11.45 -6.60 -28.06
C GLY A 384 10.12 -6.42 -28.79
N GLU A 385 9.66 -7.44 -29.52
CA GLU A 385 8.32 -7.48 -30.10
C GLU A 385 7.31 -7.87 -29.02
N LEU A 386 6.26 -7.04 -28.85
CA LEU A 386 5.14 -7.34 -27.98
C LEU A 386 4.08 -8.12 -28.77
N LEU A 387 3.70 -9.31 -28.28
CA LEU A 387 2.64 -10.10 -28.88
C LEU A 387 1.26 -9.51 -28.54
N ALA A 388 0.24 -9.94 -29.28
CA ALA A 388 -1.12 -9.51 -29.02
C ALA A 388 -1.53 -9.86 -27.57
N PRO A 389 -2.10 -8.90 -26.82
CA PRO A 389 -2.54 -9.17 -25.46
C PRO A 389 -3.74 -10.14 -25.48
N TYR A 390 -3.88 -10.90 -24.41
CA TYR A 390 -5.04 -11.75 -24.20
C TYR A 390 -5.79 -11.27 -22.96
N VAL A 391 -7.07 -10.96 -23.11
CA VAL A 391 -7.87 -10.27 -22.09
C VAL A 391 -8.89 -11.22 -21.51
N VAL A 392 -8.97 -11.29 -20.18
CA VAL A 392 -9.98 -12.08 -19.46
C VAL A 392 -10.87 -11.17 -18.63
N TYR A 393 -12.15 -11.15 -18.98
CA TYR A 393 -13.16 -10.45 -18.20
C TYR A 393 -13.77 -11.33 -17.13
N LYS A 394 -14.00 -10.78 -15.94
CA LYS A 394 -14.85 -11.40 -14.92
C LYS A 394 -16.31 -11.42 -15.37
N SER A 395 -16.78 -12.53 -15.94
CA SER A 395 -18.11 -12.68 -16.54
C SER A 395 -18.45 -14.15 -16.84
N THR A 396 -19.74 -14.46 -16.89
CA THR A 396 -20.24 -15.74 -17.44
C THR A 396 -20.36 -15.69 -18.96
N TYR A 397 -20.78 -14.55 -19.50
CA TYR A 397 -20.98 -14.34 -20.93
C TYR A 397 -20.01 -13.28 -21.48
N LEU A 398 -19.66 -13.41 -22.75
CA LEU A 398 -18.86 -12.46 -23.51
C LEU A 398 -19.78 -11.78 -24.53
N ASN A 399 -19.89 -10.45 -24.48
CA ASN A 399 -20.68 -9.69 -25.44
C ASN A 399 -19.80 -9.16 -26.58
N ASP A 400 -20.36 -9.06 -27.78
CA ASP A 400 -19.66 -8.56 -28.97
C ASP A 400 -19.11 -7.15 -28.80
N THR A 401 -19.80 -6.31 -28.03
CA THR A 401 -19.34 -4.94 -27.75
C THR A 401 -18.02 -4.92 -26.95
N TRP A 402 -17.67 -6.00 -26.25
CA TRP A 402 -16.47 -6.08 -25.41
C TRP A 402 -15.22 -6.54 -26.17
N ILE A 403 -15.36 -6.85 -27.45
CA ILE A 403 -14.27 -7.31 -28.33
C ILE A 403 -14.03 -6.36 -29.51
N GLN A 404 -14.91 -5.39 -29.72
CA GLN A 404 -14.82 -4.41 -30.79
C GLN A 404 -13.89 -3.24 -30.44
N ASN A 405 -13.25 -2.65 -31.46
CA ASN A 405 -12.37 -1.47 -31.32
C ASN A 405 -11.13 -1.67 -30.42
N GLY A 406 -10.73 -2.93 -30.20
CA GLY A 406 -9.51 -3.32 -29.50
C GLY A 406 -8.23 -3.17 -30.32
N PRO A 407 -7.05 -3.42 -29.71
CA PRO A 407 -5.80 -3.59 -30.46
C PRO A 407 -5.92 -4.76 -31.44
N LYS A 408 -5.24 -4.66 -32.60
CA LYS A 408 -5.31 -5.68 -33.64
C LYS A 408 -4.76 -7.01 -33.13
N GLY A 409 -5.48 -8.10 -33.40
CA GLY A 409 -5.10 -9.46 -33.00
C GLY A 409 -5.32 -9.79 -31.52
N THR A 410 -5.88 -8.86 -30.73
CA THR A 410 -6.17 -9.12 -29.31
C THR A 410 -7.26 -10.19 -29.18
N CYS A 411 -7.00 -11.21 -28.37
CA CYS A 411 -7.99 -12.21 -28.02
C CYS A 411 -8.70 -11.80 -26.73
N TYR A 412 -10.02 -12.00 -26.70
CA TYR A 412 -10.86 -11.66 -25.55
C TYR A 412 -11.60 -12.90 -25.09
N ASN A 413 -11.55 -13.16 -23.80
CA ASN A 413 -12.24 -14.27 -23.16
C ASN A 413 -12.85 -13.83 -21.81
N ARG A 414 -13.48 -14.77 -21.12
CA ARG A 414 -14.22 -14.54 -19.87
C ARG A 414 -14.07 -15.72 -18.92
N SER A 415 -14.09 -15.43 -17.62
CA SER A 415 -14.17 -16.43 -16.56
C SER A 415 -15.03 -15.93 -15.42
N GLN A 416 -15.68 -16.82 -14.67
CA GLN A 416 -16.56 -16.43 -13.56
C GLN A 416 -15.80 -15.65 -12.47
N SER A 417 -14.55 -16.04 -12.23
CA SER A 417 -13.68 -15.46 -11.22
C SER A 417 -12.95 -14.21 -11.74
N GLY A 418 -12.72 -14.12 -13.06
CA GLY A 418 -11.86 -13.13 -13.72
C GLY A 418 -10.37 -13.52 -13.71
N TRP A 419 -10.03 -14.68 -13.16
CA TRP A 419 -8.67 -15.21 -13.11
C TRP A 419 -8.41 -16.17 -14.27
N PHE A 420 -7.12 -16.44 -14.52
CA PHE A 420 -6.68 -17.46 -15.45
C PHE A 420 -6.85 -18.85 -14.85
N ASP A 421 -7.28 -19.79 -15.69
CA ASP A 421 -7.37 -21.22 -15.39
C ASP A 421 -6.69 -22.01 -16.52
N GLY A 422 -6.61 -23.34 -16.38
CA GLY A 422 -5.95 -24.19 -17.38
C GLY A 422 -6.63 -24.20 -18.74
N GLU A 423 -7.95 -23.97 -18.80
CA GLU A 423 -8.69 -23.91 -20.07
C GLU A 423 -8.40 -22.61 -20.82
N ILE A 424 -8.43 -21.48 -20.11
CA ILE A 424 -8.08 -20.17 -20.66
C ILE A 424 -6.62 -20.13 -21.09
N PHE A 425 -5.74 -20.75 -20.31
CA PHE A 425 -4.33 -20.87 -20.67
C PHE A 425 -4.14 -21.71 -21.95
N SER A 426 -4.87 -22.82 -22.07
CA SER A 426 -4.87 -23.65 -23.28
C SER A 426 -5.41 -22.89 -24.50
N ASP A 427 -6.48 -22.11 -24.32
CA ASP A 427 -7.05 -21.26 -25.36
C ASP A 427 -6.07 -20.16 -25.80
N TRP A 428 -5.38 -19.53 -24.84
CA TRP A 428 -4.34 -18.54 -25.11
C TRP A 428 -3.20 -19.12 -25.96
N ILE A 429 -2.71 -20.33 -25.65
CA ILE A 429 -1.67 -20.97 -26.48
C ILE A 429 -2.17 -21.21 -27.90
N ARG A 430 -3.40 -21.73 -28.06
CA ARG A 430 -3.97 -22.04 -29.38
C ARG A 430 -4.21 -20.79 -30.23
N ASN A 431 -4.64 -19.70 -29.62
CA ASN A 431 -5.07 -18.50 -30.35
C ASN A 431 -3.99 -17.43 -30.50
N VAL A 432 -2.97 -17.42 -29.62
CA VAL A 432 -1.92 -16.40 -29.63
C VAL A 432 -0.55 -17.00 -29.92
N ILE A 433 -0.14 -18.02 -29.17
CA ILE A 433 1.24 -18.54 -29.23
C ILE A 433 1.48 -19.42 -30.46
N ILE A 434 0.60 -20.37 -30.75
CA ILE A 434 0.75 -21.26 -31.91
C ILE A 434 0.73 -20.46 -33.22
N PRO A 435 -0.23 -19.54 -33.47
CA PRO A 435 -0.20 -18.72 -34.67
C PRO A 435 1.05 -17.86 -34.79
N TYR A 436 1.57 -17.33 -33.67
CA TYR A 436 2.83 -16.60 -33.68
C TYR A 436 4.01 -17.51 -34.07
N PHE A 437 4.15 -18.67 -33.44
CA PHE A 437 5.26 -19.57 -33.71
C PHE A 437 5.18 -20.31 -35.04
N ASP A 438 3.98 -20.51 -35.61
CA ASP A 438 3.80 -21.06 -36.94
C ASP A 438 4.41 -20.15 -38.03
N THR A 439 4.59 -18.85 -37.74
CA THR A 439 5.32 -17.92 -38.63
C THR A 439 6.84 -17.98 -38.50
N LYS A 440 7.37 -18.73 -37.53
CA LYS A 440 8.79 -18.76 -37.18
C LYS A 440 9.38 -20.14 -37.43
N ASN A 441 10.58 -20.16 -37.99
CA ASN A 441 11.34 -21.38 -38.23
C ASN A 441 12.34 -21.65 -37.10
N GLY A 442 12.69 -22.91 -36.92
CA GLY A 442 13.62 -23.37 -35.90
C GLY A 442 12.96 -23.62 -34.54
N LYS A 443 13.80 -23.91 -33.54
CA LYS A 443 13.39 -24.24 -32.18
C LYS A 443 12.66 -23.05 -31.54
N LYS A 444 11.57 -23.32 -30.82
CA LYS A 444 10.72 -22.31 -30.17
C LYS A 444 10.73 -22.49 -28.66
N LEU A 445 10.86 -21.39 -27.92
CA LEU A 445 10.97 -21.41 -26.47
C LEU A 445 9.96 -20.46 -25.83
N LEU A 446 9.21 -20.96 -24.85
CA LEU A 446 8.25 -20.18 -24.08
C LEU A 446 8.61 -20.21 -22.59
N ILE A 447 8.81 -19.04 -21.98
CA ILE A 447 9.33 -18.87 -20.62
C ILE A 447 8.28 -18.22 -19.71
N GLY A 448 7.97 -18.80 -18.54
CA GLY A 448 7.02 -18.24 -17.54
C GLY A 448 7.07 -18.89 -16.14
N ASP A 449 6.40 -18.27 -15.15
CA ASP A 449 6.47 -18.63 -13.72
C ASP A 449 5.38 -19.64 -13.27
N ASN A 450 4.18 -19.59 -13.86
CA ASN A 450 3.00 -20.30 -13.31
C ASN A 450 2.41 -21.37 -14.23
N LEU A 451 3.26 -22.11 -14.94
CA LEU A 451 2.78 -23.03 -15.98
C LEU A 451 2.33 -24.41 -15.44
N SER A 452 2.93 -24.90 -14.35
CA SER A 452 2.72 -26.27 -13.87
C SER A 452 1.29 -26.57 -13.41
N SER A 453 0.57 -25.58 -12.88
CA SER A 453 -0.82 -25.71 -12.43
C SER A 453 -1.85 -25.63 -13.56
N HIS A 454 -1.44 -25.17 -14.75
CA HIS A 454 -2.32 -24.89 -15.90
C HIS A 454 -2.05 -25.78 -17.13
N LEU A 455 -1.04 -26.65 -17.09
CA LEU A 455 -0.73 -27.59 -18.17
C LEU A 455 -1.67 -28.79 -18.14
N SER A 456 -2.43 -28.96 -19.23
CA SER A 456 -3.15 -30.21 -19.52
C SER A 456 -2.27 -31.14 -20.37
N ALA A 457 -2.49 -32.45 -20.27
CA ALA A 457 -1.75 -33.44 -21.08
C ALA A 457 -1.90 -33.17 -22.59
N HIS A 458 -3.12 -32.83 -23.03
CA HIS A 458 -3.39 -32.44 -24.42
C HIS A 458 -2.51 -31.26 -24.86
N LEU A 459 -2.37 -30.24 -24.01
CA LEU A 459 -1.60 -29.05 -24.36
C LEU A 459 -0.10 -29.37 -24.54
N ILE A 460 0.42 -30.28 -23.72
CA ILE A 460 1.81 -30.75 -23.84
C ILE A 460 2.01 -31.47 -25.18
N ASP A 461 1.08 -32.35 -25.57
CA ASP A 461 1.18 -33.08 -26.84
C ASP A 461 1.10 -32.14 -28.05
N LEU A 462 0.21 -31.14 -27.99
CA LEU A 462 0.09 -30.11 -29.01
C LEU A 462 1.39 -29.28 -29.14
N CYS A 463 2.02 -28.93 -28.02
CA CYS A 463 3.28 -28.19 -28.03
C CYS A 463 4.44 -29.04 -28.55
N LYS A 464 4.46 -30.35 -28.23
CA LYS A 464 5.44 -31.29 -28.78
C LYS A 464 5.33 -31.41 -30.31
N GLU A 465 4.11 -31.55 -30.83
CA GLU A 465 3.86 -31.61 -32.29
C GLU A 465 4.38 -30.35 -33.01
N LYS A 466 4.28 -29.19 -32.35
CA LYS A 466 4.68 -27.88 -32.89
C LYS A 466 6.12 -27.48 -32.57
N ASP A 467 6.91 -28.35 -31.93
CA ASP A 467 8.29 -28.10 -31.48
C ASP A 467 8.42 -26.89 -30.53
N ILE A 468 7.43 -26.69 -29.66
CA ILE A 468 7.41 -25.61 -28.65
C ILE A 468 7.89 -26.17 -27.32
N HIS A 469 9.01 -25.63 -26.84
CA HIS A 469 9.61 -26.00 -25.56
C HIS A 469 9.24 -25.00 -24.48
N PHE A 470 8.96 -25.49 -23.27
CA PHE A 470 8.68 -24.65 -22.11
C PHE A 470 9.87 -24.60 -21.16
N VAL A 471 10.11 -23.41 -20.62
CA VAL A 471 11.07 -23.20 -19.53
C VAL A 471 10.37 -22.48 -18.39
N PHE A 472 10.53 -23.03 -17.20
CA PHE A 472 9.91 -22.51 -16.00
C PHE A 472 10.89 -21.60 -15.27
N LEU A 473 10.42 -20.46 -14.79
CA LEU A 473 11.23 -19.61 -13.92
C LEU A 473 11.40 -20.28 -12.54
N PRO A 474 12.53 -20.02 -11.84
CA PRO A 474 12.72 -20.56 -10.51
C PRO A 474 11.66 -20.02 -9.54
N PRO A 475 11.15 -20.84 -8.60
CA PRO A 475 10.11 -20.42 -7.67
C PRO A 475 10.58 -19.24 -6.82
N ASN A 476 9.65 -18.36 -6.45
CA ASN A 476 9.89 -17.14 -5.65
C ASN A 476 10.89 -16.13 -6.26
N SER A 477 11.29 -16.31 -7.52
CA SER A 477 12.33 -15.49 -8.16
C SER A 477 11.82 -14.49 -9.20
N THR A 478 10.50 -14.35 -9.38
CA THR A 478 9.85 -13.48 -10.38
C THR A 478 10.48 -12.08 -10.47
N HIS A 479 10.72 -11.46 -9.32
CA HIS A 479 11.33 -10.13 -9.21
C HIS A 479 12.77 -10.01 -9.77
N LEU A 480 13.43 -11.12 -10.05
CA LEU A 480 14.80 -11.22 -10.55
C LEU A 480 14.86 -11.78 -11.98
N THR A 481 14.04 -12.79 -12.26
CA THR A 481 14.15 -13.63 -13.47
C THR A 481 13.02 -13.42 -14.48
N GLN A 482 11.96 -12.68 -14.15
CA GLN A 482 10.81 -12.41 -15.04
C GLN A 482 10.97 -11.09 -15.83
N PRO A 483 11.29 -11.11 -17.14
CA PRO A 483 11.58 -9.91 -17.93
C PRO A 483 10.47 -8.86 -17.90
N LEU A 484 9.22 -9.30 -18.06
CA LEU A 484 8.06 -8.41 -18.11
C LEU A 484 7.83 -7.67 -16.78
N ASP A 485 8.04 -8.34 -15.65
CA ASP A 485 7.91 -7.76 -14.32
C ASP A 485 9.03 -6.74 -14.03
N VAL A 486 10.26 -7.08 -14.42
CA VAL A 486 11.46 -6.27 -14.15
C VAL A 486 11.44 -4.93 -14.90
N ALA A 487 10.96 -4.91 -16.16
CA ALA A 487 11.10 -3.74 -17.01
C ALA A 487 9.80 -3.23 -17.68
N PHE A 488 8.80 -4.08 -17.94
CA PHE A 488 7.67 -3.70 -18.79
C PHE A 488 6.40 -3.31 -18.02
N PHE A 489 6.02 -4.05 -16.98
CA PHE A 489 4.74 -3.85 -16.30
C PHE A 489 4.64 -2.55 -15.51
N ARG A 490 5.75 -2.04 -14.98
CA ARG A 490 5.75 -0.75 -14.29
C ARG A 490 5.42 0.42 -15.23
N PRO A 491 6.11 0.61 -16.38
CA PRO A 491 5.72 1.58 -17.40
C PRO A 491 4.28 1.40 -17.90
N MET A 492 3.86 0.16 -18.18
CA MET A 492 2.50 -0.14 -18.61
C MET A 492 1.44 0.33 -17.61
N LYS A 493 1.61 0.00 -16.32
CA LYS A 493 0.68 0.43 -15.26
C LYS A 493 0.68 1.95 -15.06
N GLN A 494 1.78 2.64 -15.34
CA GLN A 494 1.85 4.11 -15.29
C GLN A 494 1.08 4.74 -16.46
N ALA A 495 1.30 4.25 -17.69
CA ALA A 495 0.58 4.71 -18.87
C ALA A 495 -0.93 4.48 -18.72
N TRP A 496 -1.33 3.30 -18.24
CA TRP A 496 -2.73 2.97 -17.97
C TRP A 496 -3.38 3.96 -17.00
N ARG A 497 -2.72 4.27 -15.88
CA ARG A 497 -3.23 5.27 -14.92
C ARG A 497 -3.44 6.63 -15.56
N SER A 498 -2.55 7.05 -16.46
CA SER A 498 -2.71 8.31 -17.19
C SER A 498 -3.90 8.29 -18.14
N ILE A 499 -4.12 7.19 -18.87
CA ILE A 499 -5.27 7.02 -19.77
C ILE A 499 -6.57 7.01 -18.97
N LEU A 500 -6.60 6.22 -17.89
CA LEU A 500 -7.74 6.11 -17.00
C LEU A 500 -8.09 7.45 -16.35
N GLN A 501 -7.09 8.24 -15.97
CA GLN A 501 -7.31 9.57 -15.42
C GLN A 501 -8.04 10.48 -16.42
N LYS A 502 -7.57 10.52 -17.68
CA LYS A 502 -8.18 11.31 -18.77
C LYS A 502 -9.60 10.83 -19.07
N TRP A 503 -9.82 9.52 -19.13
CA TRP A 503 -11.14 8.95 -19.35
C TRP A 503 -12.13 9.31 -18.22
N LYS A 504 -11.68 9.26 -16.95
CA LYS A 504 -12.49 9.71 -15.80
C LYS A 504 -12.65 11.24 -15.70
N GLU A 505 -11.96 12.03 -16.51
CA GLU A 505 -12.18 13.49 -16.64
C GLU A 505 -13.22 13.81 -17.72
N THR A 506 -13.48 12.85 -18.61
CA THR A 506 -14.34 12.98 -19.80
C THR A 506 -15.52 12.00 -19.72
N ASP A 507 -15.55 10.97 -20.58
CA ASP A 507 -16.64 10.01 -20.75
C ASP A 507 -17.00 9.26 -19.46
N GLY A 508 -15.99 8.97 -18.62
CA GLY A 508 -16.13 8.16 -17.41
C GLY A 508 -16.38 8.95 -16.13
N ARG A 509 -16.67 10.27 -16.22
CA ARG A 509 -16.74 11.17 -15.04
C ARG A 509 -17.70 10.68 -13.95
N ASN A 510 -18.85 10.14 -14.36
CA ASN A 510 -19.91 9.68 -13.45
C ASN A 510 -19.83 8.18 -13.15
N LEU A 511 -18.94 7.44 -13.81
CA LEU A 511 -18.84 5.99 -13.72
C LEU A 511 -17.81 5.55 -12.67
N SER A 512 -18.19 4.57 -11.85
CA SER A 512 -17.30 3.97 -10.83
C SER A 512 -16.26 3.04 -11.46
N SER A 513 -16.70 2.14 -12.34
CA SER A 513 -15.87 1.19 -13.10
C SER A 513 -15.85 1.52 -14.59
N ILE A 514 -14.90 0.91 -15.31
CA ILE A 514 -14.85 0.97 -16.77
C ILE A 514 -15.89 -0.03 -17.31
N PRO A 515 -16.86 0.42 -18.13
CA PRO A 515 -17.74 -0.52 -18.84
C PRO A 515 -16.92 -1.42 -19.74
N LYS A 516 -17.19 -2.72 -19.74
CA LYS A 516 -16.43 -3.70 -20.53
C LYS A 516 -16.42 -3.40 -22.04
N GLY A 517 -17.48 -2.77 -22.57
CA GLY A 517 -17.51 -2.32 -23.97
C GLY A 517 -16.58 -1.14 -24.28
N CYS A 518 -16.16 -0.37 -23.27
CA CYS A 518 -15.19 0.72 -23.43
C CYS A 518 -13.73 0.24 -23.28
N PHE A 519 -13.51 -0.89 -22.59
CA PHE A 519 -12.17 -1.38 -22.25
C PHE A 519 -11.30 -1.65 -23.49
N PRO A 520 -11.78 -2.31 -24.57
CA PRO A 520 -10.98 -2.55 -25.78
C PRO A 520 -10.38 -1.28 -26.37
N ARG A 521 -11.18 -0.21 -26.47
CA ARG A 521 -10.74 1.10 -26.99
C ARG A 521 -9.62 1.70 -26.14
N LEU A 522 -9.75 1.60 -24.81
CA LEU A 522 -8.72 2.09 -23.89
C LEU A 522 -7.46 1.23 -23.93
N LEU A 523 -7.61 -0.09 -24.09
CA LEU A 523 -6.49 -1.00 -24.26
C LEU A 523 -5.72 -0.70 -25.55
N LYS A 524 -6.42 -0.38 -26.64
CA LYS A 524 -5.78 0.05 -27.89
C LYS A 524 -4.88 1.27 -27.69
N LEU A 525 -5.40 2.31 -27.02
CA LEU A 525 -4.61 3.50 -26.68
C LEU A 525 -3.40 3.18 -25.80
N LEU A 526 -3.52 2.21 -24.88
CA LEU A 526 -2.41 1.75 -24.06
C LEU A 526 -1.32 1.09 -24.89
N ILE A 527 -1.68 0.14 -25.75
CA ILE A 527 -0.71 -0.56 -26.61
C ILE A 527 -0.03 0.41 -27.58
N ASP A 528 -0.79 1.32 -28.19
CA ASP A 528 -0.24 2.34 -29.09
C ASP A 528 0.77 3.25 -28.38
N GLN A 529 0.50 3.65 -27.13
CA GLN A 529 1.46 4.42 -26.31
C GLN A 529 2.69 3.61 -25.92
N LEU A 530 2.54 2.32 -25.64
CA LEU A 530 3.64 1.47 -25.22
C LEU A 530 4.56 1.08 -26.36
N ASN A 531 4.03 0.87 -27.56
CA ASN A 531 4.81 0.48 -28.75
C ASN A 531 5.99 1.43 -29.04
N ILE A 532 5.90 2.69 -28.63
CA ILE A 532 6.99 3.67 -28.76
C ILE A 532 8.25 3.24 -28.00
N ASN A 533 8.10 2.67 -26.79
CA ASN A 533 9.21 2.31 -25.90
C ASN A 533 9.24 0.80 -25.56
N ALA A 534 8.32 0.01 -26.10
CA ALA A 534 8.18 -1.41 -25.78
C ALA A 534 9.46 -2.17 -26.12
N ASN A 535 10.01 -1.96 -27.33
CA ASN A 535 11.22 -2.65 -27.78
C ASN A 535 12.39 -2.47 -26.83
N SER A 536 12.69 -1.22 -26.43
CA SER A 536 13.78 -0.93 -25.51
C SER A 536 13.53 -1.48 -24.11
N ASN A 537 12.29 -1.39 -23.61
CA ASN A 537 11.95 -1.86 -22.26
C ASN A 537 12.02 -3.38 -22.16
N ILE A 538 11.49 -4.09 -23.16
CA ILE A 538 11.49 -5.55 -23.20
C ILE A 538 12.92 -6.07 -23.28
N ARG A 539 13.74 -5.56 -24.22
CA ARG A 539 15.15 -5.95 -24.35
C ARG A 539 15.95 -5.65 -23.08
N ALA A 540 15.69 -4.53 -22.43
CA ALA A 540 16.29 -4.21 -21.14
C ALA A 540 15.86 -5.20 -20.04
N GLY A 541 14.61 -5.67 -20.08
CA GLY A 541 14.09 -6.74 -19.23
C GLY A 541 14.88 -8.03 -19.41
N PHE A 542 14.96 -8.55 -20.64
CA PHE A 542 15.69 -9.77 -20.97
C PHE A 542 17.19 -9.70 -20.63
N LYS A 543 17.81 -8.53 -20.85
CA LYS A 543 19.20 -8.29 -20.46
C LYS A 543 19.36 -8.33 -18.94
N LYS A 544 18.46 -7.65 -18.23
CA LYS A 544 18.52 -7.56 -16.77
C LYS A 544 18.16 -8.87 -16.10
N THR A 545 17.38 -9.76 -16.71
CA THR A 545 17.14 -11.10 -16.16
C THR A 545 18.23 -12.10 -16.55
N GLY A 546 19.23 -11.67 -17.32
CA GLY A 546 20.34 -12.54 -17.74
C GLY A 546 19.92 -13.64 -18.71
N ILE A 547 18.77 -13.52 -19.39
CA ILE A 547 18.29 -14.51 -20.37
C ILE A 547 18.88 -14.20 -21.75
N VAL A 548 18.87 -12.93 -22.16
CA VAL A 548 19.46 -12.47 -23.44
C VAL A 548 20.19 -11.13 -23.26
N PRO A 549 21.54 -11.08 -23.35
CA PRO A 549 22.44 -12.23 -23.44
C PRO A 549 22.40 -13.08 -22.17
N LEU A 550 22.76 -14.36 -22.31
CA LEU A 550 22.81 -15.28 -21.18
C LEU A 550 23.92 -14.83 -20.21
N ASN A 551 23.53 -14.42 -18.99
CA ASN A 551 24.46 -13.99 -17.95
C ASN A 551 23.87 -14.21 -16.55
N SER A 552 24.32 -15.27 -15.87
CA SER A 552 23.87 -15.61 -14.52
C SER A 552 24.36 -14.63 -13.45
N GLU A 553 25.53 -13.99 -13.65
CA GLU A 553 26.11 -13.06 -12.68
C GLU A 553 25.27 -11.79 -12.50
N GLU A 554 24.60 -11.33 -13.57
CA GLU A 554 23.68 -10.19 -13.52
C GLU A 554 22.53 -10.43 -12.52
N VAL A 555 22.11 -11.68 -12.34
CA VAL A 555 21.06 -12.06 -11.38
C VAL A 555 21.65 -12.36 -10.01
N ILE A 556 22.74 -13.12 -9.94
CA ILE A 556 23.38 -13.54 -8.68
C ILE A 556 23.88 -12.33 -7.89
N SER A 557 24.44 -11.31 -8.56
CA SER A 557 24.91 -10.07 -7.92
C SER A 557 23.82 -9.25 -7.22
N ARG A 558 22.54 -9.52 -7.50
CA ARG A 558 21.39 -8.86 -6.88
C ARG A 558 20.74 -9.67 -5.76
N LEU A 559 21.22 -10.89 -5.49
CA LEU A 559 20.78 -11.67 -4.33
C LEU A 559 21.37 -11.08 -3.04
N PRO A 560 20.60 -11.06 -1.94
CA PRO A 560 21.15 -10.70 -0.63
C PRO A 560 22.16 -11.77 -0.18
N ASN A 561 23.39 -11.35 0.14
CA ASN A 561 24.48 -12.27 0.52
C ASN A 561 24.13 -13.10 1.77
N ALA A 562 24.05 -14.43 1.63
CA ALA A 562 23.72 -15.36 2.71
C ALA A 562 24.86 -15.50 3.75
N GLU A 563 26.13 -15.37 3.37
CA GLU A 563 27.29 -15.59 4.25
C GLU A 563 27.37 -14.62 5.44
N ILE A 564 26.70 -13.47 5.36
CA ILE A 564 26.69 -12.45 6.43
C ILE A 564 25.78 -12.88 7.58
N ASN A 565 24.80 -13.77 7.34
CA ASN A 565 23.81 -14.16 8.34
C ASN A 565 24.27 -15.29 9.28
N GLU A 566 25.02 -16.27 8.79
CA GLU A 566 25.42 -17.44 9.62
C GLU A 566 26.55 -17.13 10.60
N THR A 567 27.53 -16.31 10.19
CA THR A 567 28.64 -15.88 11.07
C THR A 567 28.15 -14.94 12.17
N ALA A 568 27.12 -14.12 11.91
CA ALA A 568 26.53 -13.21 12.88
C ALA A 568 25.70 -13.94 13.96
N GLN A 569 25.05 -15.04 13.61
CA GLN A 569 24.22 -15.81 14.54
C GLN A 569 25.08 -16.56 15.60
N MET A 570 26.28 -17.00 15.22
CA MET A 570 27.26 -17.61 16.14
C MET A 570 27.98 -16.58 17.05
N LEU A 571 28.21 -15.35 16.57
CA LEU A 571 28.85 -14.30 17.35
C LEU A 571 27.89 -13.64 18.37
N TRP A 572 26.59 -13.65 18.11
CA TRP A 572 25.58 -13.11 19.04
C TRP A 572 25.34 -14.04 20.24
N THR A 573 25.37 -15.36 20.03
CA THR A 573 25.20 -16.35 21.11
C THR A 573 26.44 -16.55 21.98
N SER A 574 27.60 -16.06 21.55
CA SER A 574 28.86 -16.16 22.30
C SER A 574 29.18 -14.92 23.14
N HIS A 575 28.41 -13.84 23.01
CA HIS A 575 28.61 -12.57 23.74
C HIS A 575 27.36 -12.03 24.46
N LEU A 576 26.31 -12.87 24.58
CA LEU A 576 25.31 -12.81 25.65
C LEU A 576 25.71 -13.80 26.75
#